data_AF-A0A2Y9QU69-F1
#
_entry.id   AF-A0A2Y9QU69-F1
#
_cell.length_a   1.000
_cell.length_b   1.000
_cell.length_c   1.000
_cell.angle_alpha   90.00
_cell.angle_beta   90.00
_cell.angle_gamma   90.00
#
_symmetry.space_group_name_H-M   'P 1'
#
loop_
_entity.id
_entity.type
_entity.pdbx_description
1 polymer ?
#
loop_
_entity_poly.entity_id
_entity_poly.type
_entity_poly.pdbx_seq_one_letter_code
_entity_poly.pdbx_strand_id
1 'polypeptide(L)'
;MNNSLDYLAYPVIVSNHRQSTTFRRKLDFGHYISHKNRIQIVKPAVDTKPPAAHTHHILKLSKLQGEQKRIDKIEYENKQLCQKIANAHRGPAKVDCWNEYFSKRIQGAISEIQQGTFSPEMNRYVRHHGKKYKAALGFLSCLESQDTPKRLNAQS
;
A
#
# COMPACT_ATOMS: atom_id res chain seq x y z
N MET A 1 31.36 72.07 -98.44
CA MET A 1 31.82 71.87 -97.05
C MET A 1 30.56 71.73 -96.21
N ASN A 2 30.13 70.50 -95.94
CA ASN A 2 28.85 70.23 -95.26
C ASN A 2 29.18 69.66 -93.89
N ASN A 3 28.92 70.45 -92.84
CA ASN A 3 29.21 70.12 -91.46
C ASN A 3 28.25 69.03 -90.97
N SER A 4 28.75 67.81 -90.74
CA SER A 4 28.02 66.77 -89.99
C SER A 4 28.07 67.15 -88.52
N LEU A 5 26.97 67.69 -87.98
CA LEU A 5 26.79 67.83 -86.55
C LEU A 5 26.47 66.46 -85.97
N ASP A 6 27.51 65.74 -85.55
CA ASP A 6 27.38 64.50 -84.80
C ASP A 6 26.87 64.83 -83.39
N TYR A 7 25.56 64.69 -83.19
CA TYR A 7 24.93 64.83 -81.89
C TYR A 7 25.39 63.69 -80.97
N LEU A 8 26.22 64.01 -79.98
CA LEU A 8 26.68 63.07 -78.97
C LEU A 8 25.57 62.79 -77.97
N ALA A 9 24.72 61.80 -78.27
CA ALA A 9 23.66 61.36 -77.38
C ALA A 9 24.26 60.53 -76.23
N TYR A 10 24.39 61.14 -75.04
CA TYR A 10 24.74 60.41 -73.84
C TYR A 10 23.52 59.62 -73.33
N PRO A 11 23.64 58.31 -73.08
CA PRO A 11 22.52 57.53 -72.55
C PRO A 11 22.12 58.05 -71.16
N VAL A 12 20.85 58.38 -70.98
CA VAL A 12 20.30 58.74 -69.67
C VAL A 12 20.24 57.47 -68.82
N ILE A 13 21.19 57.31 -67.90
CA ILE A 13 21.16 56.23 -66.91
C ILE A 13 20.16 56.60 -65.82
N VAL A 14 18.87 56.33 -66.08
CA VAL A 14 17.85 56.38 -65.03
C VAL A 14 17.97 55.11 -64.19
N SER A 15 18.03 55.28 -62.86
CA SER A 15 17.99 54.16 -61.93
C SER A 15 16.62 53.47 -62.01
N ASN A 16 16.48 52.45 -62.85
CA ASN A 16 15.29 51.64 -62.89
C ASN A 16 15.16 50.87 -61.57
N HIS A 17 14.31 51.33 -60.65
CA HIS A 17 14.07 50.67 -59.36
C HIS A 17 13.75 49.17 -59.52
N ARG A 18 13.15 48.79 -60.66
CA ARG A 18 12.75 47.42 -61.00
C ARG A 18 13.85 46.56 -61.61
N GLN A 19 14.99 47.15 -62.02
CA GLN A 19 16.12 46.42 -62.59
C GLN A 19 17.29 46.41 -61.59
N SER A 20 17.19 45.57 -60.57
CA SER A 20 18.34 45.27 -59.72
C SER A 20 19.40 44.53 -60.56
N THR A 21 20.57 45.14 -60.71
CA THR A 21 21.70 44.52 -61.39
C THR A 21 22.13 43.25 -60.66
N THR A 22 22.73 42.30 -61.39
CA THR A 22 23.31 41.08 -60.81
C THR A 22 24.36 41.41 -59.74
N PHE A 23 25.08 42.52 -59.91
CA PHE A 23 26.02 43.04 -58.93
C PHE A 23 25.34 43.45 -57.62
N ARG A 24 24.23 44.20 -57.68
CA ARG A 24 23.46 44.60 -56.48
C ARG A 24 22.98 43.36 -55.72
N ARG A 25 22.43 42.36 -56.42
CA ARG A 25 22.00 41.09 -55.80
C ARG A 25 23.13 40.37 -55.08
N LYS A 26 24.34 40.34 -55.66
CA LYS A 26 25.51 39.72 -55.04
C LYS A 26 25.96 40.47 -53.78
N LEU A 27 25.92 41.81 -53.80
CA LEU A 27 26.23 42.64 -52.63
C LEU A 27 25.22 42.44 -51.50
N ASP A 28 23.93 42.42 -51.83
CA ASP A 28 22.84 42.21 -50.87
C ASP A 28 22.93 40.81 -50.25
N PHE A 29 23.25 39.80 -51.06
CA PHE A 29 23.50 38.44 -50.57
C PHE A 29 24.71 38.38 -49.62
N GLY A 30 25.81 39.06 -49.95
CA GLY A 30 26.97 39.14 -49.06
C GLY A 30 26.65 39.78 -47.70
N HIS A 31 25.87 40.86 -47.71
CA HIS A 31 25.37 41.49 -46.49
C HIS A 31 24.45 40.56 -45.69
N TYR A 32 23.55 39.86 -46.36
CA TYR A 32 22.66 38.89 -45.73
C TYR A 32 23.43 37.76 -45.04
N ILE A 33 24.41 37.17 -45.72
CA ILE A 33 25.25 36.09 -45.14
C ILE A 33 26.04 36.62 -43.94
N SER A 34 26.67 37.80 -44.06
CA SER A 34 27.42 38.40 -42.95
C SER A 34 26.53 38.71 -41.74
N HIS A 35 25.34 39.26 -41.97
CA HIS A 35 24.36 39.54 -40.94
C HIS A 35 23.89 38.26 -40.23
N LYS A 36 23.56 37.21 -41.00
CA LYS A 36 23.15 35.92 -40.45
C LYS A 36 24.27 35.29 -39.61
N ASN A 37 25.51 35.34 -40.09
CA ASN A 37 26.67 34.85 -39.33
C ASN A 37 26.85 35.61 -38.02
N ARG A 38 26.68 36.93 -38.03
CA ARG A 38 26.72 37.74 -36.80
C ARG A 38 25.62 37.34 -35.81
N ILE A 39 24.39 37.12 -36.28
CA ILE A 39 23.29 36.66 -35.42
C ILE A 39 23.62 35.31 -34.77
N GLN A 40 24.22 34.38 -35.51
CA GLN A 40 24.54 33.05 -35.01
C GLN A 40 25.70 33.04 -33.99
N ILE A 41 26.66 33.94 -34.14
CA ILE A 41 27.85 34.04 -33.26
C ILE A 41 27.56 34.87 -32.01
N VAL A 42 26.63 35.82 -32.10
CA VAL A 42 26.26 36.69 -30.97
C VAL A 42 25.73 35.85 -29.82
N LYS A 43 26.36 36.00 -28.65
CA LYS A 43 25.85 35.44 -27.40
C LYS A 43 24.56 36.19 -27.02
N PRO A 44 23.51 35.49 -26.57
CA PRO A 44 22.29 36.15 -26.12
C PRO A 44 22.61 37.07 -24.93
N ALA A 45 21.98 38.24 -24.90
CA ALA A 45 22.19 39.23 -23.83
C ALA A 45 21.64 38.74 -22.47
N VAL A 46 20.68 37.81 -22.50
CA VAL A 46 20.07 37.20 -21.32
C VAL A 46 20.33 35.69 -21.38
N ASP A 47 20.84 35.14 -20.28
CA ASP A 47 20.93 33.70 -20.12
C ASP A 47 19.52 33.14 -19.85
N THR A 48 18.98 32.36 -20.79
CA THR A 48 17.70 31.68 -20.65
C THR A 48 17.87 30.20 -20.29
N LYS A 49 19.08 29.78 -19.90
CA LYS A 49 19.31 28.40 -19.49
C LYS A 49 18.61 28.12 -18.16
N PRO A 50 18.01 26.93 -18.01
CA PRO A 50 17.51 26.51 -16.73
C PRO A 50 18.66 26.43 -15.72
N PRO A 51 18.44 26.83 -14.46
CA PRO A 51 19.44 26.66 -13.42
C PRO A 51 19.79 25.17 -13.25
N ALA A 52 21.02 24.90 -12.81
CA ALA A 52 21.49 23.54 -12.61
C ALA A 52 20.59 22.78 -11.64
N ALA A 53 20.05 21.65 -12.10
CA ALA A 53 19.23 20.78 -11.26
C ALA A 53 20.13 20.05 -10.26
N HIS A 54 20.04 20.41 -8.98
CA HIS A 54 20.73 19.69 -7.92
C HIS A 54 19.87 18.57 -7.37
N THR A 55 20.40 17.35 -7.36
CA THR A 55 19.68 16.14 -6.92
C THR A 55 19.12 16.27 -5.50
N HIS A 56 19.83 16.94 -4.59
CA HIS A 56 19.39 17.10 -3.20
C HIS A 56 18.19 18.06 -3.02
N HIS A 57 17.90 18.92 -4.01
CA HIS A 57 16.66 19.71 -4.04
C HIS A 57 15.45 18.84 -4.44
N ILE A 58 15.68 17.84 -5.29
CA ILE A 58 14.63 16.96 -5.82
C ILE A 58 14.39 15.78 -4.87
N LEU A 59 15.47 15.21 -4.32
CA LEU A 59 15.45 13.99 -3.51
C LEU A 59 16.04 14.25 -2.13
N LYS A 60 15.18 14.11 -1.11
CA LYS A 60 15.60 14.16 0.31
C LYS A 60 15.82 12.75 0.84
N LEU A 61 17.05 12.25 0.72
CA LEU A 61 17.44 10.89 1.13
C LEU A 61 17.09 10.56 2.58
N SER A 62 17.24 11.53 3.50
CA SER A 62 16.89 11.32 4.92
C SER A 62 15.41 11.01 5.14
N LYS A 63 14.52 11.61 4.34
CA LYS A 63 13.08 11.32 4.39
C LYS A 63 12.81 9.90 3.91
N LEU A 64 13.40 9.51 2.77
CA LEU A 64 13.25 8.16 2.21
C LEU A 64 13.75 7.09 3.18
N GLN A 65 14.89 7.31 3.82
CA GLN A 65 15.42 6.40 4.84
C GLN A 65 14.50 6.31 6.07
N GLY A 66 13.88 7.42 6.48
CA GLY A 66 12.91 7.43 7.57
C GLY A 66 11.67 6.60 7.26
N GLU A 67 11.11 6.77 6.06
CA GLU A 67 9.96 5.98 5.60
C GLU A 67 10.30 4.49 5.48
N GLN A 68 11.49 4.15 4.96
CA GLN A 68 11.92 2.75 4.86
C GLN A 68 11.98 2.09 6.24
N LYS A 69 12.61 2.74 7.24
CA LYS A 69 12.67 2.21 8.61
C LYS A 69 11.28 1.99 9.22
N ARG A 70 10.33 2.88 8.91
CA ARG A 70 8.95 2.76 9.38
C ARG A 70 8.24 1.58 8.70
N ILE A 71 8.45 1.38 7.41
CA ILE A 71 7.93 0.23 6.67
C ILE A 71 8.52 -1.08 7.25
N ASP A 72 9.84 -1.14 7.42
CA ASP A 72 10.52 -2.33 7.98
C ASP A 72 9.96 -2.71 9.36
N LYS A 73 9.67 -1.70 10.19
CA LYS A 73 9.04 -1.90 11.50
C LYS A 73 7.63 -2.50 11.37
N ILE A 74 6.81 -1.95 10.47
CA ILE A 74 5.45 -2.43 10.23
C ILE A 74 5.47 -3.87 9.70
N GLU A 75 6.37 -4.18 8.76
CA GLU A 75 6.51 -5.52 8.20
C GLU A 75 6.93 -6.54 9.27
N TYR A 76 7.87 -6.17 10.13
CA TYR A 76 8.27 -7.00 11.26
C TYR A 76 7.08 -7.27 12.20
N GLU A 77 6.34 -6.23 12.59
CA GLU A 77 5.16 -6.35 13.47
C GLU A 77 4.06 -7.20 12.83
N ASN A 78 3.80 -7.03 11.54
CA ASN A 78 2.84 -7.82 10.78
C ASN A 78 3.23 -9.30 10.76
N LYS A 79 4.51 -9.62 10.56
CA LYS A 79 5.00 -11.00 10.61
C LYS A 79 4.78 -11.63 11.98
N GLN A 80 5.06 -10.89 13.05
CA GLN A 80 4.79 -11.35 14.43
C GLN A 80 3.29 -11.58 14.67
N LEU A 81 2.44 -10.68 14.18
CA LEU A 81 0.99 -10.80 14.29
C LEU A 81 0.46 -12.04 13.54
N CYS A 82 0.90 -12.24 12.29
CA CYS A 82 0.55 -13.42 11.51
C CYS A 82 0.94 -14.72 12.21
N GLN A 83 2.13 -14.76 12.83
CA GLN A 83 2.54 -15.93 13.61
C GLN A 83 1.62 -16.17 14.82
N LYS A 84 1.24 -15.12 15.55
CA LYS A 84 0.31 -15.23 16.69
C LYS A 84 -1.06 -15.72 16.25
N ILE A 85 -1.58 -15.20 15.14
CA ILE A 85 -2.87 -15.63 14.56
C ILE A 85 -2.78 -17.11 14.15
N ALA A 86 -1.74 -17.50 13.42
CA ALA A 86 -1.55 -18.89 13.02
C ALA A 86 -1.45 -19.85 14.22
N ASN A 87 -0.74 -19.44 15.28
CA ASN A 87 -0.65 -20.23 16.52
C ASN A 87 -2.01 -20.37 17.21
N ALA A 88 -2.79 -19.29 17.28
CA ALA A 88 -4.14 -19.29 17.86
C ALA A 88 -5.10 -20.17 17.06
N HIS A 89 -4.99 -20.19 15.72
CA HIS A 89 -5.78 -21.06 14.85
C HIS A 89 -5.37 -22.54 14.93
N ARG A 90 -4.08 -22.84 15.14
CA ARG A 90 -3.56 -24.23 15.14
C ARG A 90 -3.81 -24.97 16.45
N GLY A 91 -3.77 -24.28 17.58
CA GLY A 91 -4.04 -24.88 18.89
C GLY A 91 -5.54 -25.06 19.14
N PRO A 92 -5.98 -26.05 19.95
CA PRO A 92 -7.32 -26.00 20.52
C PRO A 92 -7.44 -24.67 21.26
N ALA A 93 -8.50 -23.92 21.02
CA ALA A 93 -8.76 -22.64 21.69
C ALA A 93 -8.75 -22.89 23.21
N LYS A 94 -7.59 -22.69 23.83
CA LYS A 94 -7.45 -22.81 25.28
C LYS A 94 -8.04 -21.53 25.83
N VAL A 95 -9.33 -21.59 26.13
CA VAL A 95 -10.00 -20.48 26.80
C VAL A 95 -9.39 -20.43 28.20
N ASP A 96 -8.68 -19.34 28.52
CA ASP A 96 -8.11 -19.09 29.85
C ASP A 96 -9.19 -18.95 30.95
N CYS A 97 -10.46 -19.17 30.62
CA CYS A 97 -11.59 -19.10 31.53
C CYS A 97 -11.78 -20.33 32.41
N TRP A 98 -10.79 -21.23 32.52
CA TRP A 98 -10.70 -22.10 33.70
C TRP A 98 -10.22 -21.26 34.88
N ASN A 99 -11.05 -20.28 35.24
CA ASN A 99 -10.84 -19.37 36.33
C ASN A 99 -10.91 -20.23 37.59
N GLU A 100 -9.78 -20.46 38.24
CA GLU A 100 -9.63 -21.27 39.47
C GLU A 100 -10.65 -20.85 40.56
N TYR A 101 -11.10 -19.59 40.49
CA TYR A 101 -12.18 -19.02 41.29
C TYR A 101 -13.51 -19.78 41.19
N PHE A 102 -13.93 -20.21 39.99
CA PHE A 102 -15.18 -20.97 39.83
C PHE A 102 -15.08 -22.36 40.46
N SER A 103 -13.91 -23.02 40.36
CA SER A 103 -13.68 -24.33 40.96
C SER A 103 -13.75 -24.27 42.50
N LYS A 104 -13.18 -23.22 43.13
CA LYS A 104 -13.23 -23.04 44.59
C LYS A 104 -14.64 -22.75 45.09
N ARG A 105 -15.43 -21.95 44.36
CA ARG A 105 -16.82 -21.65 44.74
C ARG A 105 -17.72 -22.87 44.64
N ILE A 106 -17.53 -23.71 43.61
CA ILE A 106 -18.26 -24.97 43.45
C ILE A 106 -17.89 -25.95 44.56
N GLN A 107 -16.60 -26.07 44.91
CA GLN A 107 -16.17 -26.93 46.02
C GLN A 107 -16.72 -26.46 47.37
N GLY A 108 -16.71 -25.15 47.64
CA GLY A 108 -17.34 -24.56 48.83
C GLY A 108 -18.83 -24.88 48.92
N ALA A 109 -19.57 -24.62 47.84
CA ALA A 109 -21.00 -24.92 47.78
C ALA A 109 -21.30 -26.42 47.94
N ILE A 110 -20.50 -27.31 47.35
CA ILE A 110 -20.65 -28.77 47.51
C ILE A 110 -20.38 -29.19 48.97
N SER A 111 -19.39 -28.59 49.63
CA SER A 111 -19.09 -28.88 51.04
C SER A 111 -20.20 -28.42 52.00
N GLU A 112 -20.82 -27.27 51.73
CA GLU A 112 -21.96 -26.75 52.49
C GLU A 112 -23.22 -27.62 52.30
N ILE A 113 -23.47 -28.07 51.06
CA ILE A 113 -24.59 -28.99 50.77
C ILE A 113 -24.36 -30.35 51.46
N GLN A 114 -23.14 -30.88 51.50
CA GLN A 114 -22.85 -32.15 52.19
C GLN A 114 -23.06 -32.06 53.70
N GLN A 115 -22.75 -30.92 54.32
CA GLN A 115 -23.00 -30.71 55.75
C GLN A 115 -24.49 -30.59 56.09
N GLY A 116 -25.31 -30.02 55.20
CA GLY A 116 -26.77 -29.91 55.38
C GLY A 116 -27.58 -31.15 54.99
N THR A 117 -27.09 -31.97 54.05
CA THR A 117 -27.88 -33.07 53.47
C THR A 117 -27.70 -34.40 54.23
N PHE A 118 -26.61 -34.57 54.98
CA PHE A 118 -26.33 -35.79 55.74
C PHE A 118 -26.73 -35.65 57.23
N SER A 119 -28.00 -35.31 57.49
CA SER A 119 -28.58 -35.61 58.82
C SER A 119 -28.62 -37.15 59.00
N PRO A 120 -28.24 -37.69 60.17
CA PRO A 120 -28.33 -39.13 60.47
C PRO A 120 -29.72 -39.73 60.19
N GLU A 121 -30.78 -38.90 60.22
CA GLU A 121 -32.15 -39.29 59.93
C GLU A 121 -32.38 -39.60 58.44
N MET A 122 -31.79 -38.83 57.52
CA MET A 122 -31.97 -39.04 56.08
C MET A 122 -31.33 -40.35 55.62
N ASN A 123 -30.20 -40.71 56.22
CA ASN A 123 -29.56 -42.02 55.99
C ASN A 123 -30.39 -43.19 56.52
N ARG A 124 -31.16 -42.99 57.59
CA ARG A 124 -32.09 -44.00 58.11
C ARG A 124 -33.26 -44.19 57.14
N TYR A 125 -33.84 -43.10 56.63
CA TYR A 125 -34.94 -43.14 55.67
C TYR A 125 -34.55 -43.80 54.33
N VAL A 126 -33.39 -43.43 53.77
CA VAL A 126 -32.86 -44.03 52.53
C VAL A 126 -32.52 -45.51 52.70
N ARG A 127 -32.05 -45.94 53.88
CA ARG A 127 -31.78 -47.37 54.16
C ARG A 127 -33.06 -48.22 54.23
N HIS A 128 -34.15 -47.66 54.76
CA HIS A 128 -35.44 -48.37 54.87
C HIS A 128 -36.25 -48.35 53.57
N HIS A 129 -36.21 -47.27 52.79
CA HIS A 129 -37.01 -47.13 51.57
C HIS A 129 -36.22 -47.37 50.26
N GLY A 130 -34.88 -47.38 50.29
CA GLY A 130 -34.00 -47.45 49.12
C GLY A 130 -34.05 -48.74 48.31
N LYS A 131 -34.63 -49.83 48.85
CA LYS A 131 -34.75 -51.11 48.12
C LYS A 131 -35.80 -51.08 47.00
N LYS A 132 -36.73 -50.11 47.00
CA LYS A 132 -37.78 -50.01 45.97
C LYS A 132 -37.33 -49.32 44.67
N TYR A 133 -36.34 -48.42 44.73
CA TYR A 133 -35.93 -47.60 43.57
C TYR A 133 -34.81 -48.22 42.72
N LYS A 134 -34.06 -49.20 43.27
CA LYS A 134 -33.00 -49.92 42.53
C LYS A 134 -33.56 -50.84 41.43
N ALA A 135 -34.79 -51.32 41.56
CA ALA A 135 -35.43 -52.14 40.53
C ALA A 135 -35.84 -51.31 39.30
N ALA A 136 -36.18 -50.02 39.47
CA ALA A 136 -36.58 -49.15 38.37
C ALA A 136 -35.41 -48.58 37.56
N LEU A 137 -34.25 -48.37 38.19
CA LEU A 137 -33.07 -47.80 37.54
C LEU A 137 -32.21 -48.80 36.76
N GLY A 138 -32.40 -50.12 36.98
CA GLY A 138 -31.73 -51.17 36.20
C GLY A 138 -32.19 -51.23 34.74
N PHE A 139 -33.32 -50.59 34.39
CA PHE A 139 -33.86 -50.57 33.02
C PHE A 139 -33.35 -49.39 32.17
N LEU A 140 -32.75 -48.35 32.76
CA LEU A 140 -32.34 -47.14 32.01
C LEU A 140 -30.91 -47.18 31.46
N SER A 141 -30.05 -48.10 31.90
CA SER A 141 -28.66 -48.17 31.46
C SER A 141 -28.45 -48.78 30.05
N CYS A 142 -29.52 -49.15 29.35
CA CYS A 142 -29.46 -49.81 28.04
C CYS A 142 -29.78 -48.90 26.84
N LEU A 143 -30.07 -47.61 27.03
CA LEU A 143 -30.54 -46.72 25.96
C LEU A 143 -29.60 -45.56 25.57
N GLU A 144 -28.38 -45.50 26.12
CA GLU A 144 -27.43 -44.39 25.86
C GLU A 144 -26.22 -44.79 24.99
N SER A 145 -26.44 -45.69 24.02
CA SER A 145 -25.43 -46.03 23.01
C SER A 145 -26.02 -45.90 21.61
N GLN A 146 -26.18 -44.66 21.15
CA GLN A 146 -26.17 -44.24 19.76
C GLN A 146 -26.36 -42.74 19.71
N ASP A 147 -25.29 -41.99 19.43
CA ASP A 147 -25.31 -40.80 18.56
C ASP A 147 -23.96 -40.08 18.56
N THR A 148 -23.07 -40.52 17.66
CA THR A 148 -21.94 -39.70 17.19
C THR A 148 -22.23 -39.26 15.76
N PRO A 149 -22.44 -37.96 15.48
CA PRO A 149 -22.59 -37.50 14.10
C PRO A 149 -21.23 -37.37 13.42
N LYS A 150 -21.12 -38.08 12.28
CA LYS A 150 -20.03 -38.01 11.30
C LYS A 150 -19.83 -36.57 10.82
N ARG A 151 -18.62 -36.00 10.96
CA ARG A 151 -18.23 -34.78 10.24
C ARG A 151 -17.83 -35.13 8.81
N LEU A 152 -18.57 -34.58 7.85
CA LEU A 152 -18.23 -34.56 6.43
C LEU A 152 -17.02 -33.63 6.23
N ASN A 153 -15.95 -34.17 5.64
CA ASN A 153 -14.83 -33.40 5.12
C ASN A 153 -15.27 -32.71 3.82
N ALA A 154 -15.15 -31.39 3.78
CA ALA A 154 -15.22 -30.61 2.54
C ALA A 154 -13.82 -30.08 2.21
N GLN A 155 -13.40 -30.32 0.98
CA GLN A 155 -12.18 -29.78 0.37
C GLN A 155 -12.34 -28.29 0.07
N SER A 156 -11.28 -27.50 0.26
CA SER A 156 -10.74 -26.55 -0.72
C SER A 156 -9.35 -26.12 -0.29
#